data_AF-A0A3A9J2V1-F1
#
_entry.id   AF-A0A3A9J2V1-F1
#
_cell.length_a   1.000
_cell.length_b   1.000
_cell.length_c   1.000
_cell.angle_alpha   90.00
_cell.angle_beta   90.00
_cell.angle_gamma   90.00
#
_symmetry.space_group_name_H-M   'P 1'
#
loop_
_entity.id
_entity.type
_entity.pdbx_description
1 polymer ?
#
loop_
_entity_poly.entity_id
_entity_poly.type
_entity_poly.pdbx_seq_one_letter_code
_entity_poly.pdbx_strand_id
1 'polypeptide(L)'
;WLNIRQDIAHLHETGAIANYDLGVAVDNGLLQSYAEATAAAGWGEPLSTNGVTQYMPGVGGRADIGITTQSNTVWLMTQDIRAATHALGQAETASAVPWNMWDGANGRWLNTEDYPKLWTDGRGGTGTPGDASSGGLTQQGDDISGWTPESAHQPDLSFVPYILTGERWMLDNLQAQAAWNVVSQWADMRGEDGNLVVPNNQVRGSAWALRQIDEAAWASPNGSAEQAYFSKVSEANWSWIVQQIPSWTEMQGEAHGWLPGEYGTVGALPPWQQDYFASTAIAAARHGNEDALTYLEWASNFLVGRFQHEANGFAEHDGAAYLLAISDPATGRVFNTWSEIGATTASYGWSNGNGWSHSEGDYVQLALATLSGIAELTGSQAAVDAYHALLADNPPFTSGNDFSRDPTFAIVAPGEDNTPVFQIPAPSVPSDTAPPVHTAPDAAPDSNHGSAPVETAPEAPAAGHPAG
;
A
#
# COMPACT_ATOMS: atom_id res chain seq x y z
N TRP A 1 -4.05 9.77 -19.19
CA TRP A 1 -4.45 8.37 -18.96
C TRP A 1 -5.84 8.12 -19.53
N LEU A 2 -6.12 6.90 -20.00
CA LEU A 2 -7.47 6.49 -20.42
C LEU A 2 -8.19 5.94 -19.18
N ASN A 3 -9.37 6.46 -18.85
CA ASN A 3 -10.20 5.84 -17.82
C ASN A 3 -10.92 4.62 -18.40
N ILE A 4 -10.32 3.45 -18.21
CA ILE A 4 -10.85 2.16 -18.64
C ILE A 4 -11.56 1.55 -17.43
N ARG A 5 -12.75 1.00 -17.65
CA ARG A 5 -13.41 0.21 -16.62
C ARG A 5 -12.69 -1.13 -16.50
N GLN A 6 -12.16 -1.40 -15.32
CA GLN A 6 -11.40 -2.60 -15.03
C GLN A 6 -12.30 -3.74 -14.56
N ASP A 7 -11.87 -4.98 -14.79
CA ASP A 7 -12.50 -6.17 -14.23
C ASP A 7 -11.95 -6.42 -12.81
N ILE A 8 -12.55 -5.73 -11.84
CA ILE A 8 -12.12 -5.77 -10.44
C ILE A 8 -12.31 -7.16 -9.84
N ALA A 9 -13.34 -7.89 -10.26
CA ALA A 9 -13.54 -9.28 -9.84
C ALA A 9 -12.37 -10.16 -10.29
N HIS A 10 -11.92 -10.00 -11.54
CA HIS A 10 -10.73 -10.72 -12.00
C HIS A 10 -9.46 -10.34 -11.22
N LEU A 11 -9.26 -9.06 -10.90
CA LEU A 11 -8.14 -8.63 -10.07
C LEU A 11 -8.19 -9.25 -8.67
N HIS A 12 -9.37 -9.35 -8.04
CA HIS A 12 -9.54 -10.12 -6.80
C HIS A 12 -9.15 -11.59 -6.99
N GLU A 13 -9.65 -12.28 -8.03
CA GLU A 13 -9.36 -13.69 -8.30
C GLU A 13 -7.86 -13.97 -8.46
N THR A 14 -7.11 -13.05 -9.07
CA THR A 14 -5.64 -13.19 -9.21
C THR A 14 -4.86 -12.95 -7.91
N GLY A 15 -5.51 -12.41 -6.89
CA GLY A 15 -4.86 -11.98 -5.65
C GLY A 15 -4.12 -10.66 -5.74
N ALA A 16 -4.11 -10.00 -6.92
CA ALA A 16 -3.40 -8.75 -7.16
C ALA A 16 -3.88 -7.58 -6.28
N ILE A 17 -5.08 -7.66 -5.73
CA ILE A 17 -5.65 -6.70 -4.80
C ILE A 17 -6.40 -7.44 -3.69
N ALA A 18 -6.56 -6.82 -2.53
CA ALA A 18 -7.40 -7.34 -1.47
C ALA A 18 -8.87 -7.44 -1.93
N ASN A 19 -9.60 -8.43 -1.41
CA ASN A 19 -10.99 -8.72 -1.78
C ASN A 19 -11.97 -7.70 -1.18
N TYR A 20 -11.95 -6.46 -1.68
CA TYR A 20 -12.81 -5.39 -1.21
C TYR A 20 -14.29 -5.69 -1.49
N ASP A 21 -15.17 -5.37 -0.55
CA ASP A 21 -16.61 -5.57 -0.64
C ASP A 21 -17.24 -4.57 -1.62
N LEU A 22 -17.54 -5.04 -2.83
CA LEU A 22 -18.17 -4.24 -3.88
C LEU A 22 -19.66 -3.94 -3.62
N GLY A 23 -20.24 -4.50 -2.55
CA GLY A 23 -21.57 -4.18 -2.05
C GLY A 23 -21.62 -2.92 -1.18
N VAL A 24 -20.48 -2.46 -0.65
CA VAL A 24 -20.40 -1.21 0.12
C VAL A 24 -20.57 -0.01 -0.80
N ALA A 25 -21.68 0.71 -0.63
CA ALA A 25 -21.92 1.95 -1.32
C ALA A 25 -21.07 3.08 -0.72
N VAL A 26 -20.02 3.49 -1.43
CA VAL A 26 -19.16 4.61 -1.01
C VAL A 26 -19.96 5.92 -0.98
N ASP A 27 -19.81 6.68 0.10
CA ASP A 27 -20.50 7.95 0.31
C ASP A 27 -20.13 8.98 -0.78
N ASN A 28 -21.15 9.64 -1.36
CA ASN A 28 -20.90 10.62 -2.40
C ASN A 28 -20.21 11.89 -1.88
N GLY A 29 -20.33 12.20 -0.58
CA GLY A 29 -19.55 13.26 0.07
C GLY A 29 -18.05 12.96 0.07
N LEU A 30 -17.66 11.69 0.30
CA LEU A 30 -16.26 11.27 0.16
C LEU A 30 -15.77 11.46 -1.27
N LEU A 31 -16.52 10.99 -2.27
CA LEU A 31 -16.16 11.17 -3.68
C LEU A 31 -16.08 12.66 -4.08
N GLN A 32 -16.98 13.49 -3.53
CA GLN A 32 -16.95 14.93 -3.74
C GLN A 32 -15.71 15.58 -3.11
N SER A 33 -15.25 15.10 -1.95
CA SER A 33 -14.03 15.59 -1.32
C SER A 33 -12.78 15.38 -2.19
N TYR A 34 -12.71 14.27 -2.94
CA TYR A 34 -11.65 14.03 -3.92
C TYR A 34 -11.69 15.02 -5.10
N ALA A 35 -12.90 15.34 -5.59
CA ALA A 35 -13.07 16.35 -6.64
C ALA A 35 -12.66 17.75 -6.15
N GLU A 36 -12.97 18.08 -4.90
CA GLU A 36 -12.57 19.35 -4.28
C GLU A 36 -11.07 19.44 -4.05
N ALA A 37 -10.45 18.36 -3.56
CA ALA A 37 -9.01 18.29 -3.35
C ALA A 37 -8.22 18.44 -4.66
N THR A 38 -8.63 17.73 -5.71
CA THR A 38 -7.98 17.77 -7.04
C THR A 38 -8.19 19.10 -7.78
N ALA A 39 -9.24 19.86 -7.44
CA ALA A 39 -9.48 21.19 -7.97
C ALA A 39 -8.78 22.31 -7.16
N ALA A 40 -8.20 22.00 -6.00
CA ALA A 40 -7.56 22.98 -5.15
C ALA A 40 -6.24 23.49 -5.76
N ALA A 41 -5.92 24.76 -5.50
CA ALA A 41 -4.67 25.35 -5.97
C ALA A 41 -3.46 24.62 -5.37
N GLY A 42 -2.47 24.32 -6.20
CA GLY A 42 -1.26 23.59 -5.81
C GLY A 42 -1.31 22.08 -6.08
N TRP A 43 -2.51 21.52 -6.32
CA TRP A 43 -2.63 20.14 -6.80
C TRP A 43 -2.03 20.00 -8.20
N GLY A 44 -1.18 18.98 -8.41
CA GLY A 44 -0.53 18.70 -9.69
C GLY A 44 0.61 19.66 -10.04
N GLU A 45 0.97 20.61 -9.18
CA GLU A 45 2.20 21.39 -9.35
C GLU A 45 3.44 20.46 -9.26
N PRO A 46 4.58 20.79 -9.90
CA PRO A 46 5.78 19.98 -9.81
C PRO A 46 6.18 19.72 -8.35
N LEU A 47 6.39 18.43 -8.01
CA LEU A 47 6.74 17.97 -6.67
C LEU A 47 5.70 18.28 -5.58
N SER A 48 4.44 18.56 -5.97
CA SER A 48 3.33 18.71 -5.04
C SER A 48 3.09 17.45 -4.22
N THR A 49 2.53 17.64 -3.03
CA THR A 49 2.23 16.53 -2.12
C THR A 49 0.91 15.84 -2.44
N ASN A 50 0.04 16.46 -3.26
CA ASN A 50 -1.30 15.98 -3.61
C ASN A 50 -2.04 15.28 -2.46
N GLY A 51 -2.01 15.92 -1.28
CA GLY A 51 -2.68 15.44 -0.06
C GLY A 51 -1.94 14.35 0.73
N VAL A 52 -0.79 13.85 0.27
CA VAL A 52 0.07 12.91 0.99
C VAL A 52 0.82 13.65 2.11
N THR A 53 0.95 12.98 3.26
CA THR A 53 1.57 13.58 4.45
C THR A 53 3.09 13.58 4.32
N GLN A 54 3.72 14.77 4.33
CA GLN A 54 5.17 14.87 4.19
C GLN A 54 5.96 14.31 5.39
N TYR A 55 5.47 14.57 6.60
CA TYR A 55 6.04 14.03 7.83
C TYR A 55 5.42 12.65 8.13
N MET A 56 5.97 11.60 7.53
CA MET A 56 5.43 10.25 7.68
C MET A 56 5.40 9.78 9.14
N PRO A 57 6.41 10.05 10.02
CA PRO A 57 6.38 9.65 11.44
C PRO A 57 5.26 10.27 12.30
N GLY A 58 4.29 10.97 11.70
CA GLY A 58 3.10 11.48 12.36
C GLY A 58 2.12 10.37 12.79
N VAL A 59 0.83 10.71 12.85
CA VAL A 59 -0.22 9.77 13.29
C VAL A 59 -0.47 8.66 12.26
N GLY A 60 -0.89 7.47 12.71
CA GLY A 60 -1.06 6.27 11.89
C GLY A 60 -2.35 6.14 11.09
N GLY A 61 -3.49 6.61 11.62
CA GLY A 61 -4.81 6.46 10.98
C GLY A 61 -5.10 7.51 9.91
N ARG A 62 -4.16 7.70 8.98
CA ARG A 62 -4.32 8.66 7.87
C ARG A 62 -4.88 7.96 6.64
N ALA A 63 -5.60 8.69 5.80
CA ALA A 63 -6.18 8.17 4.56
C ALA A 63 -5.14 7.70 3.52
N ASP A 64 -3.86 8.05 3.71
CA ASP A 64 -2.73 7.57 2.91
C ASP A 64 -2.09 6.28 3.46
N ILE A 65 -2.58 5.72 4.58
CA ILE A 65 -2.08 4.49 5.20
C ILE A 65 -3.18 3.41 5.20
N GLY A 66 -2.82 2.18 4.83
CA GLY A 66 -3.72 1.03 4.83
C GLY A 66 -3.13 -0.12 4.02
N ILE A 67 -3.96 -1.09 3.62
CA ILE A 67 -3.57 -2.10 2.61
C ILE A 67 -3.11 -1.36 1.35
N THR A 68 -3.92 -0.40 0.91
CA THR A 68 -3.56 0.67 -0.02
C THR A 68 -4.15 2.00 0.49
N THR A 69 -3.97 3.11 -0.22
CA THR A 69 -4.60 4.40 0.16
C THR A 69 -6.12 4.35 0.06
N GLN A 70 -6.83 5.17 0.85
CA GLN A 70 -8.29 5.27 0.79
C GLN A 70 -8.78 5.61 -0.63
N SER A 71 -8.08 6.49 -1.37
CA SER A 71 -8.46 6.80 -2.75
C SER A 71 -8.26 5.64 -3.72
N ASN A 72 -7.22 4.81 -3.52
CA ASN A 72 -7.04 3.59 -4.29
C ASN A 72 -8.16 2.58 -3.98
N THR A 73 -8.49 2.38 -2.71
CA THR A 73 -9.61 1.51 -2.31
C THR A 73 -10.94 1.99 -2.91
N VAL A 74 -11.26 3.28 -2.80
CA VAL A 74 -12.48 3.82 -3.39
C VAL A 74 -12.47 3.70 -4.92
N TRP A 75 -11.31 3.90 -5.57
CA TRP A 75 -11.22 3.72 -7.02
C TRP A 75 -11.46 2.26 -7.43
N LEU A 76 -10.88 1.29 -6.72
CA LEU A 76 -11.13 -0.13 -6.94
C LEU A 76 -12.63 -0.47 -6.79
N MET A 77 -13.27 0.01 -5.73
CA MET A 77 -14.68 -0.31 -5.45
C MET A 77 -15.67 0.37 -6.40
N THR A 78 -15.42 1.62 -6.76
CA THR A 78 -16.42 2.46 -7.46
C THR A 78 -16.12 2.66 -8.94
N GLN A 79 -14.85 2.55 -9.34
CA GLN A 79 -14.36 2.98 -10.66
C GLN A 79 -14.70 4.47 -10.98
N ASP A 80 -15.00 5.29 -9.96
CA ASP A 80 -15.37 6.69 -10.11
C ASP A 80 -14.15 7.55 -10.49
N ILE A 81 -14.34 8.41 -11.50
CA ILE A 81 -13.27 9.27 -12.04
C ILE A 81 -12.68 10.22 -10.99
N ARG A 82 -13.45 10.63 -9.98
CA ARG A 82 -12.98 11.53 -8.91
C ARG A 82 -11.96 10.83 -8.03
N ALA A 83 -12.24 9.59 -7.63
CA ALA A 83 -11.31 8.76 -6.87
C ALA A 83 -10.07 8.42 -7.70
N ALA A 84 -10.25 8.04 -8.96
CA ALA A 84 -9.14 7.78 -9.88
C ALA A 84 -8.22 8.99 -10.05
N THR A 85 -8.78 10.19 -10.23
CA THR A 85 -7.98 11.43 -10.38
C THR A 85 -7.19 11.74 -9.12
N HIS A 86 -7.78 11.55 -7.94
CA HIS A 86 -7.10 11.74 -6.66
C HIS A 86 -5.96 10.72 -6.46
N ALA A 87 -6.25 9.44 -6.66
CA ALA A 87 -5.28 8.35 -6.59
C ALA A 87 -4.08 8.58 -7.53
N LEU A 88 -4.33 9.02 -8.76
CA LEU A 88 -3.27 9.30 -9.73
C LEU A 88 -2.41 10.51 -9.35
N GLY A 89 -2.99 11.57 -8.77
CA GLY A 89 -2.18 12.68 -8.23
C GLY A 89 -1.34 12.24 -7.02
N GLN A 90 -1.86 11.34 -6.18
CA GLN A 90 -1.06 10.70 -5.13
C GLN A 90 0.06 9.82 -5.69
N ALA A 91 -0.17 9.10 -6.79
CA ALA A 91 0.88 8.37 -7.50
C ALA A 91 1.97 9.28 -8.06
N GLU A 92 1.61 10.45 -8.62
CA GLU A 92 2.58 11.47 -9.05
C GLU A 92 3.44 11.98 -7.87
N THR A 93 2.84 12.08 -6.68
CA THR A 93 3.57 12.49 -5.47
C THR A 93 4.66 11.50 -5.10
N ALA A 94 4.51 10.21 -5.41
CA ALA A 94 5.53 9.21 -5.12
C ALA A 94 6.89 9.54 -5.77
N SER A 95 6.90 10.26 -6.89
CA SER A 95 8.13 10.74 -7.54
C SER A 95 8.78 11.93 -6.81
N ALA A 96 8.06 12.60 -5.91
CA ALA A 96 8.56 13.75 -5.13
C ALA A 96 9.16 13.33 -3.78
N VAL A 97 8.81 12.16 -3.27
CA VAL A 97 9.33 11.65 -2.00
C VAL A 97 10.80 11.21 -2.19
N PRO A 98 11.71 11.52 -1.24
CA PRO A 98 13.14 11.25 -1.40
C PRO A 98 13.53 9.77 -1.15
N TRP A 99 12.76 8.83 -1.71
CA TRP A 99 13.12 7.41 -1.84
C TRP A 99 13.58 7.02 -3.26
N ASN A 100 13.48 7.95 -4.22
CA ASN A 100 13.77 7.72 -5.64
C ASN A 100 15.28 7.71 -5.93
N MET A 101 15.99 6.67 -5.49
CA MET A 101 17.45 6.60 -5.57
C MET A 101 17.92 5.61 -6.64
N TRP A 102 18.32 6.15 -7.79
CA TRP A 102 18.83 5.38 -8.93
C TRP A 102 20.36 5.25 -8.88
N ASP A 103 20.88 4.03 -9.03
CA ASP A 103 22.31 3.80 -9.22
C ASP A 103 22.69 3.81 -10.71
N GLY A 104 23.22 4.94 -11.16
CA GLY A 104 23.73 5.07 -12.52
C GLY A 104 24.93 4.17 -12.85
N ALA A 105 25.70 3.71 -11.86
CA ALA A 105 26.86 2.85 -12.09
C ALA A 105 26.45 1.40 -12.42
N ASN A 106 25.42 0.89 -11.74
CA ASN A 106 24.91 -0.48 -11.93
C ASN A 106 23.62 -0.56 -12.76
N GLY A 107 23.04 0.59 -13.14
CA GLY A 107 21.89 0.69 -14.03
C GLY A 107 20.61 0.12 -13.43
N ARG A 108 20.40 0.30 -12.11
CA ARG A 108 19.25 -0.22 -11.35
C ARG A 108 18.97 0.66 -10.12
N TRP A 109 17.85 0.42 -9.43
CA TRP A 109 17.57 1.05 -8.14
C TRP A 109 18.62 0.65 -7.08
N LEU A 110 18.91 1.54 -6.13
CA LEU A 110 19.86 1.25 -5.06
C LEU A 110 19.47 -0.03 -4.31
N ASN A 111 20.41 -0.94 -4.18
CA ASN A 111 20.19 -2.24 -3.57
C ASN A 111 21.42 -2.68 -2.76
N THR A 112 21.21 -3.69 -1.93
CA THR A 112 22.21 -4.21 -1.00
C THR A 112 23.16 -5.24 -1.63
N GLU A 113 22.92 -5.69 -2.87
CA GLU A 113 23.87 -6.55 -3.59
C GLU A 113 25.09 -5.75 -4.05
N ASP A 114 24.85 -4.54 -4.56
CA ASP A 114 25.89 -3.63 -5.01
C ASP A 114 26.52 -2.84 -3.85
N TYR A 115 25.73 -2.51 -2.82
CA TYR A 115 26.19 -1.76 -1.64
C TYR A 115 25.73 -2.40 -0.32
N PRO A 116 26.38 -3.48 0.13
CA PRO A 116 25.95 -4.25 1.30
C PRO A 116 25.86 -3.43 2.60
N LYS A 117 26.67 -2.38 2.72
CA LYS A 117 26.74 -1.51 3.91
C LYS A 117 25.93 -0.22 3.79
N LEU A 118 25.32 0.04 2.64
CA LEU A 118 24.61 1.29 2.42
C LEU A 118 23.48 1.44 3.43
N TRP A 119 23.38 2.63 4.01
CA TRP A 119 22.30 3.05 4.85
C TRP A 119 21.90 4.47 4.47
N THR A 120 20.64 4.67 4.10
CA THR A 120 20.15 5.99 3.66
C THR A 120 20.00 6.98 4.81
N ASP A 121 20.13 6.53 6.05
CA ASP A 121 20.21 7.39 7.21
C ASP A 121 21.58 8.11 7.26
N GLY A 122 21.60 9.34 7.77
CA GLY A 122 22.83 10.13 7.89
C GLY A 122 23.94 9.46 8.70
N ARG A 123 23.60 8.52 9.60
CA ARG A 123 24.56 7.68 10.35
C ARG A 123 25.39 6.76 9.45
N GLY A 124 24.94 6.48 8.23
CA GLY A 124 25.72 5.77 7.20
C GLY A 124 26.92 6.56 6.66
N GLY A 125 26.97 7.88 6.91
CA GLY A 125 28.04 8.75 6.43
C GLY A 125 27.90 9.13 4.95
N THR A 126 29.00 9.52 4.31
CA THR A 126 29.02 9.89 2.88
C THR A 126 29.65 8.77 2.06
N GLY A 127 28.89 8.22 1.11
CA GLY A 127 29.38 7.19 0.18
C GLY A 127 29.97 7.75 -1.10
N THR A 128 30.40 6.83 -1.97
CA THR A 128 30.94 7.10 -3.30
C THR A 128 30.20 6.23 -4.33
N PRO A 129 29.69 6.78 -5.46
CA PRO A 129 29.02 5.95 -6.47
C PRO A 129 29.94 4.85 -6.99
N GLY A 130 29.43 3.63 -7.11
CA GLY A 130 30.18 2.46 -7.59
C GLY A 130 31.19 1.87 -6.59
N ASP A 131 31.34 2.44 -5.39
CA ASP A 131 32.14 1.85 -4.32
C ASP A 131 31.26 1.00 -3.40
N ALA A 132 31.35 -0.32 -3.54
CA ALA A 132 30.60 -1.31 -2.75
C ALA A 132 30.87 -1.23 -1.23
N SER A 133 31.94 -0.54 -0.80
CA SER A 133 32.23 -0.32 0.62
C SER A 133 31.50 0.88 1.23
N SER A 134 30.76 1.65 0.41
CA SER A 134 30.01 2.82 0.84
C SER A 134 29.00 2.49 1.93
N GLY A 135 29.06 3.25 3.03
CA GLY A 135 28.13 3.13 4.15
C GLY A 135 26.89 4.01 4.04
N GLY A 136 26.89 5.01 3.16
CA GLY A 136 25.80 5.98 3.06
C GLY A 136 25.68 6.61 1.68
N LEU A 137 24.72 7.53 1.53
CA LEU A 137 24.48 8.22 0.27
C LEU A 137 25.59 9.21 -0.06
N THR A 138 25.72 9.53 -1.33
CA THR A 138 26.65 10.58 -1.83
C THR A 138 26.11 11.97 -1.51
N GLN A 139 24.79 12.11 -1.55
CA GLN A 139 24.04 13.24 -1.06
C GLN A 139 22.98 12.70 -0.10
N GLN A 140 23.08 13.12 1.15
CA GLN A 140 22.05 12.83 2.15
C GLN A 140 20.79 13.66 1.85
N GLY A 141 19.62 13.12 2.18
CA GLY A 141 18.38 13.89 2.15
C GLY A 141 18.52 15.15 3.00
N ASP A 142 18.00 16.27 2.50
CA ASP A 142 17.97 17.53 3.23
C ASP A 142 16.52 17.98 3.50
N ASP A 143 16.39 18.96 4.39
CA ASP A 143 15.10 19.51 4.80
C ASP A 143 14.43 20.33 3.69
N ILE A 144 15.09 20.56 2.54
CA ILE A 144 14.57 21.40 1.45
C ILE A 144 13.33 20.74 0.81
N SER A 145 13.31 19.40 0.78
CA SER A 145 12.18 18.64 0.24
C SER A 145 10.91 18.75 1.10
N GLY A 146 11.05 19.06 2.39
CA GLY A 146 9.97 19.03 3.39
C GLY A 146 9.50 17.62 3.78
N TRP A 147 10.02 16.57 3.13
CA TRP A 147 9.65 15.18 3.38
C TRP A 147 10.48 14.58 4.51
N THR A 148 9.82 13.78 5.35
CA THR A 148 10.46 12.87 6.30
C THR A 148 9.90 11.48 6.06
N PRO A 149 10.51 10.70 5.15
CA PRO A 149 10.08 9.33 4.90
C PRO A 149 10.32 8.44 6.11
N GLU A 150 9.42 7.51 6.37
CA GLU A 150 9.56 6.52 7.44
C GLU A 150 8.75 5.27 7.10
N SER A 151 9.32 4.10 7.40
CA SER A 151 8.78 2.81 6.96
C SER A 151 7.46 2.45 7.63
N ALA A 152 7.22 2.90 8.87
CA ALA A 152 6.03 2.57 9.65
C ALA A 152 4.78 3.37 9.24
N HIS A 153 4.92 4.42 8.46
CA HIS A 153 3.83 5.30 8.04
C HIS A 153 3.91 5.65 6.54
N GLN A 154 4.56 4.79 5.77
CA GLN A 154 4.64 4.96 4.33
C GLN A 154 3.33 4.56 3.61
N PRO A 155 2.90 5.34 2.62
CA PRO A 155 1.73 5.00 1.81
C PRO A 155 2.03 3.94 0.76
N ASP A 156 0.99 3.33 0.19
CA ASP A 156 1.04 2.63 -1.11
C ASP A 156 0.43 3.51 -2.20
N LEU A 157 1.31 4.28 -2.85
CA LEU A 157 0.90 5.29 -3.83
C LEU A 157 0.87 4.76 -5.26
N SER A 158 1.58 3.68 -5.54
CA SER A 158 2.00 3.37 -6.91
C SER A 158 1.49 2.02 -7.42
N PHE A 159 1.30 1.02 -6.55
CA PHE A 159 0.96 -0.32 -7.00
C PHE A 159 -0.42 -0.39 -7.67
N VAL A 160 -1.48 0.06 -6.98
CA VAL A 160 -2.84 0.10 -7.54
C VAL A 160 -2.90 0.96 -8.82
N PRO A 161 -2.40 2.21 -8.83
CA PRO A 161 -2.37 3.00 -10.06
C PRO A 161 -1.61 2.33 -11.22
N TYR A 162 -0.50 1.63 -10.95
CA TYR A 162 0.24 0.90 -11.98
C TYR A 162 -0.60 -0.23 -12.58
N ILE A 163 -1.18 -1.13 -11.77
CA ILE A 163 -1.92 -2.28 -12.30
C ILE A 163 -3.20 -1.85 -13.05
N LEU A 164 -3.80 -0.71 -12.69
CA LEU A 164 -5.00 -0.19 -13.37
C LEU A 164 -4.70 0.64 -14.62
N THR A 165 -3.46 1.10 -14.84
CA THR A 165 -3.12 1.98 -15.98
C THR A 165 -2.04 1.43 -16.90
N GLY A 166 -1.15 0.58 -16.40
CA GLY A 166 0.04 0.09 -17.10
C GLY A 166 1.13 1.15 -17.32
N GLU A 167 1.01 2.33 -16.69
CA GLU A 167 1.96 3.44 -16.87
C GLU A 167 3.29 3.12 -16.18
N ARG A 168 4.36 2.96 -16.98
CA ARG A 168 5.66 2.46 -16.52
C ARG A 168 6.28 3.26 -15.38
N TRP A 169 6.11 4.58 -15.37
CA TRP A 169 6.70 5.44 -14.34
C TRP A 169 6.13 5.17 -12.93
N MET A 170 4.91 4.63 -12.82
CA MET A 170 4.34 4.21 -11.54
C MET A 170 5.02 2.94 -11.02
N LEU A 171 5.34 2.00 -11.91
CA LEU A 171 6.16 0.85 -11.55
C LEU A 171 7.55 1.27 -11.08
N ASP A 172 8.16 2.24 -11.77
CA ASP A 172 9.47 2.78 -11.39
C ASP A 172 9.41 3.39 -9.96
N ASN A 173 8.34 4.13 -9.62
CA ASN A 173 8.13 4.65 -8.26
C ASN A 173 7.93 3.53 -7.22
N LEU A 174 7.14 2.50 -7.54
CA LEU A 174 6.93 1.33 -6.66
C LEU A 174 8.27 0.64 -6.36
N GLN A 175 9.06 0.35 -7.40
CA GLN A 175 10.36 -0.29 -7.27
C GLN A 175 11.35 0.60 -6.48
N ALA A 176 11.32 1.92 -6.68
CA ALA A 176 12.15 2.84 -5.93
C ALA A 176 11.81 2.84 -4.43
N GLN A 177 10.53 2.88 -4.08
CA GLN A 177 10.08 2.80 -2.69
C GLN A 177 10.43 1.45 -2.06
N ALA A 178 10.24 0.34 -2.77
CA ALA A 178 10.64 -1.00 -2.32
C ALA A 178 12.15 -1.11 -2.08
N ALA A 179 12.97 -0.58 -3.00
CA ALA A 179 14.41 -0.50 -2.84
C ALA A 179 14.82 0.31 -1.60
N TRP A 180 14.22 1.49 -1.42
CA TRP A 180 14.43 2.34 -0.25
C TRP A 180 14.09 1.63 1.07
N ASN A 181 13.03 0.82 1.12
CA ASN A 181 12.69 0.04 2.31
C ASN A 181 13.82 -0.90 2.74
N VAL A 182 14.58 -1.46 1.80
CA VAL A 182 15.73 -2.30 2.12
C VAL A 182 16.91 -1.46 2.59
N VAL A 183 17.30 -0.42 1.85
CA VAL A 183 18.51 0.36 2.15
C VAL A 183 18.33 1.38 3.28
N SER A 184 17.10 1.67 3.70
CA SER A 184 16.79 2.49 4.88
C SER A 184 16.88 1.72 6.19
N GLN A 185 16.75 0.39 6.15
CA GLN A 185 16.99 -0.46 7.30
C GLN A 185 18.48 -0.45 7.66
N TRP A 186 18.80 -0.42 8.94
CA TRP A 186 20.21 -0.40 9.37
C TRP A 186 20.93 -1.68 8.91
N ALA A 187 22.10 -1.53 8.30
CA ALA A 187 22.85 -2.62 7.66
C ALA A 187 23.06 -3.85 8.55
N ASP A 188 23.37 -3.67 9.83
CA ASP A 188 23.63 -4.79 10.75
C ASP A 188 22.35 -5.59 11.09
N MET A 189 21.17 -5.03 10.81
CA MET A 189 19.87 -5.67 11.06
C MET A 189 19.33 -6.42 9.83
N ARG A 190 20.00 -6.34 8.68
CA ARG A 190 19.52 -6.94 7.42
C ARG A 190 19.89 -8.42 7.23
N GLY A 191 20.43 -9.06 8.26
CA GLY A 191 20.91 -10.44 8.19
C GLY A 191 22.17 -10.59 7.32
N GLU A 192 22.70 -11.81 7.24
CA GLU A 192 23.96 -12.09 6.53
C GLU A 192 23.91 -11.73 5.03
N ASP A 193 22.75 -11.95 4.39
CA ASP A 193 22.52 -11.66 2.98
C ASP A 193 22.09 -10.20 2.70
N GLY A 194 21.92 -9.39 3.75
CA GLY A 194 21.65 -7.96 3.62
C GLY A 194 20.24 -7.59 3.12
N ASN A 195 19.25 -8.47 3.26
CA ASN A 195 17.90 -8.30 2.70
C ASN A 195 16.76 -8.19 3.72
N LEU A 196 17.03 -8.40 5.03
CA LEU A 196 15.96 -8.41 6.02
C LEU A 196 15.48 -6.99 6.38
N VAL A 197 14.16 -6.78 6.39
CA VAL A 197 13.50 -5.52 6.79
C VAL A 197 12.57 -5.68 8.00
N VAL A 198 12.26 -6.94 8.35
CA VAL A 198 11.37 -7.29 9.48
C VAL A 198 12.04 -7.20 10.86
N PRO A 199 13.30 -7.65 11.07
CA PRO A 199 13.92 -7.64 12.39
C PRO A 199 14.14 -6.21 12.93
N ASN A 200 14.00 -6.01 14.25
CA ASN A 200 14.27 -4.74 14.96
C ASN A 200 13.57 -3.53 14.31
N ASN A 201 12.29 -3.71 14.01
CA ASN A 201 11.43 -2.70 13.41
C ASN A 201 10.09 -2.70 14.15
N GLN A 202 9.32 -1.63 14.00
CA GLN A 202 7.90 -1.66 14.37
C GLN A 202 7.20 -2.70 13.50
N VAL A 203 6.26 -3.46 14.06
CA VAL A 203 5.51 -4.48 13.29
C VAL A 203 4.81 -3.86 12.08
N ARG A 204 4.27 -2.65 12.23
CA ARG A 204 3.71 -1.88 11.10
C ARG A 204 4.77 -1.45 10.07
N GLY A 205 5.98 -1.08 10.51
CA GLY A 205 7.10 -0.79 9.62
C GLY A 205 7.51 -2.00 8.80
N SER A 206 7.56 -3.17 9.45
CA SER A 206 7.79 -4.45 8.77
C SER A 206 6.67 -4.76 7.78
N ALA A 207 5.40 -4.54 8.17
CA ALA A 207 4.23 -4.79 7.32
C ALA A 207 4.28 -3.98 6.02
N TRP A 208 4.52 -2.68 6.10
CA TRP A 208 4.52 -1.79 4.92
C TRP A 208 5.77 -1.91 4.08
N ALA A 209 6.94 -2.16 4.69
CA ALA A 209 8.15 -2.44 3.94
C ALA A 209 7.98 -3.72 3.12
N LEU A 210 7.49 -4.79 3.74
CA LEU A 210 7.30 -6.08 3.08
C LEU A 210 6.18 -6.04 2.03
N ARG A 211 5.09 -5.28 2.29
CA ARG A 211 4.05 -4.99 1.28
C ARG A 211 4.66 -4.44 -0.01
N GLN A 212 5.46 -3.37 0.10
CA GLN A 212 6.07 -2.74 -1.08
C GLN A 212 7.04 -3.66 -1.81
N ILE A 213 7.80 -4.48 -1.07
CA ILE A 213 8.73 -5.46 -1.64
C ILE A 213 7.97 -6.57 -2.38
N ASP A 214 6.92 -7.12 -1.79
CA ASP A 214 6.09 -8.17 -2.38
C ASP A 214 5.33 -7.65 -3.62
N GLU A 215 4.77 -6.44 -3.55
CA GLU A 215 4.15 -5.74 -4.68
C GLU A 215 5.15 -5.51 -5.81
N ALA A 216 6.37 -5.04 -5.51
CA ALA A 216 7.41 -4.83 -6.52
C ALA A 216 7.90 -6.16 -7.13
N ALA A 217 8.03 -7.23 -6.34
CA ALA A 217 8.39 -8.55 -6.82
C ALA A 217 7.36 -9.10 -7.81
N TRP A 218 6.08 -8.96 -7.48
CA TRP A 218 4.97 -9.43 -8.31
C TRP A 218 4.77 -8.57 -9.57
N ALA A 219 4.84 -7.24 -9.44
CA ALA A 219 4.54 -6.29 -10.50
C ALA A 219 5.66 -6.12 -11.54
N SER A 220 6.91 -6.42 -11.15
CA SER A 220 8.07 -6.25 -12.03
C SER A 220 8.01 -7.20 -13.24
N PRO A 221 8.49 -6.78 -14.43
CA PRO A 221 8.37 -7.60 -15.64
C PRO A 221 9.15 -8.91 -15.49
N ASN A 222 8.59 -9.99 -16.04
CA ASN A 222 9.21 -11.31 -16.00
C ASN A 222 10.64 -11.30 -16.56
N GLY A 223 11.59 -11.79 -15.76
CA GLY A 223 13.02 -11.86 -16.12
C GLY A 223 13.78 -10.54 -15.99
N SER A 224 13.17 -9.48 -15.43
CA SER A 224 13.86 -8.24 -15.10
C SER A 224 14.81 -8.41 -13.90
N ALA A 225 15.80 -7.52 -13.78
CA ALA A 225 16.69 -7.48 -12.62
C ALA A 225 15.92 -7.11 -11.35
N GLU A 226 14.93 -6.23 -11.47
CA GLU A 226 14.07 -5.79 -10.39
C GLU A 226 13.21 -6.93 -9.86
N GLN A 227 12.58 -7.74 -10.73
CA GLN A 227 11.85 -8.93 -10.29
C GLN A 227 12.78 -9.87 -9.51
N ALA A 228 13.95 -10.20 -10.07
CA ALA A 228 14.89 -11.10 -9.43
C ALA A 228 15.34 -10.61 -8.04
N TYR A 229 15.62 -9.30 -7.91
CA TYR A 229 16.03 -8.71 -6.64
C TYR A 229 14.89 -8.72 -5.61
N PHE A 230 13.71 -8.21 -5.96
CA PHE A 230 12.62 -8.11 -4.99
C PHE A 230 12.05 -9.48 -4.60
N SER A 231 12.01 -10.46 -5.50
CA SER A 231 11.67 -11.85 -5.14
C SER A 231 12.66 -12.41 -4.12
N LYS A 232 13.97 -12.22 -4.32
CA LYS A 232 14.99 -12.64 -3.36
C LYS A 232 14.82 -11.96 -1.99
N VAL A 233 14.51 -10.67 -1.96
CA VAL A 233 14.28 -9.93 -0.71
C VAL A 233 13.02 -10.42 0.00
N SER A 234 11.92 -10.63 -0.74
CA SER A 234 10.68 -11.21 -0.24
C SER A 234 10.92 -12.58 0.40
N GLU A 235 11.53 -13.51 -0.35
CA GLU A 235 11.85 -14.86 0.09
C GLU A 235 12.73 -14.86 1.35
N ALA A 236 13.74 -13.99 1.41
CA ALA A 236 14.63 -13.88 2.57
C ALA A 236 13.87 -13.48 3.85
N ASN A 237 12.92 -12.55 3.76
CA ASN A 237 12.15 -12.09 4.92
C ASN A 237 11.14 -13.13 5.39
N TRP A 238 10.36 -13.70 4.47
CA TRP A 238 9.37 -14.72 4.80
C TRP A 238 10.02 -15.99 5.35
N SER A 239 11.13 -16.44 4.75
CA SER A 239 11.89 -17.59 5.25
C SER A 239 12.48 -17.32 6.64
N TRP A 240 13.02 -16.10 6.88
CA TRP A 240 13.53 -15.74 8.20
C TRP A 240 12.43 -15.78 9.26
N ILE A 241 11.24 -15.25 8.96
CA ILE A 241 10.07 -15.30 9.85
C ILE A 241 9.72 -16.75 10.21
N VAL A 242 9.58 -17.62 9.20
CA VAL A 242 9.24 -19.03 9.42
C VAL A 242 10.29 -19.74 10.28
N GLN A 243 11.58 -19.41 10.10
CA GLN A 243 12.66 -19.94 10.93
C GLN A 243 12.57 -19.51 12.41
N GLN A 244 11.95 -18.35 12.71
CA GLN A 244 11.79 -17.89 14.09
C GLN A 244 10.61 -18.54 14.82
N ILE A 245 9.60 -19.02 14.08
CA ILE A 245 8.34 -19.56 14.62
C ILE A 245 8.53 -20.51 15.81
N PRO A 246 9.43 -21.52 15.78
CA PRO A 246 9.61 -22.42 16.93
C PRO A 246 10.03 -21.70 18.21
N SER A 247 10.97 -20.76 18.10
CA SER A 247 11.48 -19.99 19.24
C SER A 247 10.42 -19.02 19.78
N TRP A 248 9.65 -18.41 18.89
CA TRP A 248 8.55 -17.52 19.26
C TRP A 248 7.41 -18.29 19.91
N THR A 249 7.08 -19.48 19.40
CA THR A 249 6.07 -20.36 20.02
C THR A 249 6.44 -20.71 21.45
N GLU A 250 7.70 -21.11 21.71
CA GLU A 250 8.17 -21.41 23.07
C GLU A 250 8.12 -20.17 23.97
N MET A 251 8.55 -19.01 23.47
CA MET A 251 8.56 -17.75 24.21
C MET A 251 7.15 -17.26 24.57
N GLN A 252 6.19 -17.41 23.67
CA GLN A 252 4.85 -16.81 23.76
C GLN A 252 3.82 -17.73 24.43
N GLY A 253 4.07 -19.03 24.48
CA GLY A 253 3.20 -20.00 25.15
C GLY A 253 1.80 -20.09 24.56
N GLU A 254 0.77 -19.99 25.40
CA GLU A 254 -0.64 -20.15 24.98
C GLU A 254 -1.07 -19.10 23.95
N ALA A 255 -0.52 -17.89 24.05
CA ALA A 255 -0.86 -16.76 23.18
C ALA A 255 0.13 -16.60 22.01
N HIS A 256 0.80 -17.67 21.57
CA HIS A 256 1.70 -17.59 20.43
C HIS A 256 1.00 -17.18 19.15
N GLY A 257 1.76 -16.63 18.20
CA GLY A 257 1.24 -16.19 16.90
C GLY A 257 1.27 -14.68 16.71
N TRP A 258 1.84 -13.91 17.63
CA TRP A 258 2.11 -12.50 17.39
C TRP A 258 3.55 -12.29 16.93
N LEU A 259 3.77 -11.41 15.95
CA LEU A 259 5.09 -11.02 15.49
C LEU A 259 5.74 -10.09 16.53
N PRO A 260 6.93 -10.43 17.08
CA PRO A 260 7.66 -9.49 17.91
C PRO A 260 8.13 -8.27 17.11
N GLY A 261 8.05 -7.09 17.72
CA GLY A 261 8.57 -5.86 17.13
C GLY A 261 8.65 -4.73 18.15
N GLU A 262 9.27 -3.63 17.72
CA GLU A 262 9.49 -2.47 18.58
C GLU A 262 8.21 -1.63 18.72
N TYR A 263 8.00 -1.08 19.91
CA TYR A 263 6.92 -0.14 20.15
C TYR A 263 7.32 0.90 21.21
N GLY A 264 6.69 2.08 21.14
CA GLY A 264 7.00 3.20 22.04
C GLY A 264 6.65 2.94 23.52
N THR A 265 5.81 1.94 23.79
CA THR A 265 5.46 1.49 25.14
C THR A 265 6.08 0.13 25.41
N VAL A 266 7.06 0.08 26.32
CA VAL A 266 7.77 -1.17 26.68
C VAL A 266 6.78 -2.21 27.23
N GLY A 267 6.89 -3.44 26.73
CA GLY A 267 6.04 -4.57 27.13
C GLY A 267 4.61 -4.54 26.59
N ALA A 268 4.29 -3.56 25.75
CA ALA A 268 3.01 -3.48 25.08
C ALA A 268 3.07 -4.05 23.66
N LEU A 269 1.97 -4.69 23.25
CA LEU A 269 1.72 -5.10 21.88
C LEU A 269 0.44 -4.39 21.40
N PRO A 270 0.50 -3.62 20.31
CA PRO A 270 -0.70 -3.09 19.67
C PRO A 270 -1.29 -4.12 18.70
N PRO A 271 -2.52 -4.65 18.93
CA PRO A 271 -3.14 -5.65 18.05
C PRO A 271 -3.31 -5.16 16.61
N TRP A 272 -3.64 -3.88 16.43
CA TRP A 272 -3.78 -3.27 15.11
C TRP A 272 -2.48 -3.34 14.27
N GLN A 273 -1.28 -3.38 14.88
CA GLN A 273 -0.05 -3.61 14.11
C GLN A 273 0.04 -5.05 13.59
N GLN A 274 -0.40 -6.00 14.41
CA GLN A 274 -0.45 -7.41 14.01
C GLN A 274 -1.43 -7.61 12.86
N ASP A 275 -2.57 -6.92 12.89
CA ASP A 275 -3.54 -6.94 11.79
C ASP A 275 -2.98 -6.29 10.50
N TYR A 276 -2.22 -5.19 10.59
CA TYR A 276 -1.50 -4.66 9.43
C TYR A 276 -0.52 -5.68 8.84
N PHE A 277 0.27 -6.34 9.68
CA PHE A 277 1.20 -7.36 9.20
C PHE A 277 0.48 -8.58 8.63
N ALA A 278 -0.64 -8.98 9.24
CA ALA A 278 -1.49 -10.04 8.72
C ALA A 278 -2.04 -9.69 7.33
N SER A 279 -2.44 -8.44 7.10
CA SER A 279 -2.89 -7.99 5.76
C SER A 279 -1.81 -8.16 4.69
N THR A 280 -0.54 -7.86 5.03
CA THR A 280 0.61 -8.11 4.15
C THR A 280 0.83 -9.62 3.93
N ALA A 281 0.75 -10.43 4.98
CA ALA A 281 0.87 -11.88 4.87
C ALA A 281 -0.23 -12.51 4.00
N ILE A 282 -1.46 -12.03 4.14
CA ILE A 282 -2.61 -12.45 3.32
C ILE A 282 -2.34 -12.10 1.84
N ALA A 283 -1.91 -10.88 1.54
CA ALA A 283 -1.60 -10.47 0.17
C ALA A 283 -0.45 -11.32 -0.43
N ALA A 284 0.64 -11.52 0.32
CA ALA A 284 1.76 -12.35 -0.12
C ALA A 284 1.36 -13.82 -0.35
N ALA A 285 0.55 -14.39 0.55
CA ALA A 285 0.02 -15.75 0.40
C ALA A 285 -0.90 -15.87 -0.83
N ARG A 286 -1.74 -14.85 -1.11
CA ARG A 286 -2.56 -14.80 -2.34
C ARG A 286 -1.71 -14.71 -3.61
N HIS A 287 -0.55 -14.09 -3.55
CA HIS A 287 0.44 -14.10 -4.63
C HIS A 287 1.22 -15.42 -4.74
N GLY A 288 0.95 -16.40 -3.86
CA GLY A 288 1.54 -17.74 -3.89
C GLY A 288 2.76 -17.95 -3.00
N ASN A 289 3.03 -17.03 -2.05
CA ASN A 289 4.13 -17.22 -1.10
C ASN A 289 3.74 -18.22 0.02
N GLU A 290 4.32 -19.42 -0.04
CA GLU A 290 4.03 -20.51 0.92
C GLU A 290 4.53 -20.22 2.35
N ASP A 291 5.63 -19.48 2.50
CA ASP A 291 6.16 -19.10 3.81
C ASP A 291 5.27 -18.03 4.48
N ALA A 292 4.69 -17.11 3.70
CA ALA A 292 3.70 -16.17 4.18
C ALA A 292 2.42 -16.88 4.66
N LEU A 293 1.96 -17.90 3.94
CA LEU A 293 0.85 -18.75 4.38
C LEU A 293 1.20 -19.51 5.66
N THR A 294 2.41 -20.09 5.74
CA THR A 294 2.91 -20.77 6.95
C THR A 294 2.91 -19.84 8.16
N TYR A 295 3.36 -18.60 7.98
CA TYR A 295 3.28 -17.57 9.02
C TYR A 295 1.82 -17.28 9.40
N LEU A 296 0.92 -17.10 8.43
CA LEU A 296 -0.49 -16.78 8.70
C LEU A 296 -1.20 -17.90 9.47
N GLU A 297 -0.93 -19.15 9.13
CA GLU A 297 -1.44 -20.33 9.86
C GLU A 297 -0.96 -20.36 11.31
N TRP A 298 0.32 -20.06 11.55
CA TRP A 298 0.87 -19.93 12.90
C TRP A 298 0.27 -18.73 13.65
N ALA A 299 0.20 -17.57 12.99
CA ALA A 299 -0.30 -16.33 13.56
C ALA A 299 -1.81 -16.39 13.89
N SER A 300 -2.55 -17.28 13.22
CA SER A 300 -3.98 -17.50 13.47
C SER A 300 -4.28 -17.87 14.91
N ASN A 301 -3.36 -18.54 15.63
CA ASN A 301 -3.56 -18.83 17.07
C ASN A 301 -3.78 -17.54 17.87
N PHE A 302 -3.00 -16.50 17.61
CA PHE A 302 -3.17 -15.21 18.29
C PHE A 302 -4.27 -14.35 17.66
N LEU A 303 -4.26 -14.21 16.33
CA LEU A 303 -5.14 -13.28 15.60
C LEU A 303 -6.62 -13.64 15.74
N VAL A 304 -6.93 -14.94 15.76
CA VAL A 304 -8.28 -15.47 16.04
C VAL A 304 -8.46 -15.64 17.55
N GLY A 305 -7.47 -16.20 18.25
CA GLY A 305 -7.58 -16.54 19.67
C GLY A 305 -7.84 -15.36 20.60
N ARG A 306 -7.38 -14.15 20.26
CA ARG A 306 -7.68 -12.92 21.03
C ARG A 306 -9.20 -12.62 21.12
N PHE A 307 -10.05 -13.28 20.35
CA PHE A 307 -11.52 -13.19 20.46
C PHE A 307 -12.18 -14.45 21.05
N GLN A 308 -11.41 -15.45 21.49
CA GLN A 308 -11.94 -16.78 21.87
C GLN A 308 -11.52 -17.24 23.27
N HIS A 309 -10.74 -16.43 23.98
CA HIS A 309 -10.12 -16.80 25.26
C HIS A 309 -10.71 -16.10 26.48
N GLU A 310 -11.98 -15.66 26.43
CA GLU A 310 -12.71 -15.10 27.58
C GLU A 310 -12.72 -16.06 28.77
N ALA A 311 -13.02 -17.35 28.51
CA ALA A 311 -12.99 -18.39 29.53
C ALA A 311 -11.59 -18.63 30.13
N ASN A 312 -10.53 -18.18 29.47
CA ASN A 312 -9.14 -18.25 29.92
C ASN A 312 -8.66 -16.95 30.58
N GLY A 313 -9.55 -15.98 30.81
CA GLY A 313 -9.25 -14.74 31.52
C GLY A 313 -8.74 -13.60 30.64
N PHE A 314 -8.95 -13.67 29.33
CA PHE A 314 -8.68 -12.58 28.39
C PHE A 314 -10.00 -12.02 27.86
N ALA A 315 -10.35 -10.77 28.17
CA ALA A 315 -11.62 -10.20 27.73
C ALA A 315 -11.71 -10.15 26.20
N GLU A 316 -12.82 -10.62 25.61
CA GLU A 316 -12.96 -10.72 24.15
C GLU A 316 -12.76 -9.36 23.45
N HIS A 317 -13.25 -8.28 24.05
CA HIS A 317 -13.12 -6.93 23.48
C HIS A 317 -11.68 -6.41 23.53
N ASP A 318 -10.82 -6.98 24.39
CA ASP A 318 -9.39 -6.65 24.39
C ASP A 318 -8.71 -7.13 23.10
N GLY A 319 -9.34 -8.06 22.38
CA GLY A 319 -8.92 -8.44 21.04
C GLY A 319 -8.72 -7.21 20.13
N ALA A 320 -9.53 -6.17 20.27
CA ALA A 320 -9.37 -4.91 19.50
C ALA A 320 -8.97 -3.70 20.37
N ALA A 321 -8.44 -3.89 21.57
CA ALA A 321 -7.91 -2.80 22.39
C ALA A 321 -6.65 -2.18 21.74
N TYR A 322 -6.36 -0.93 22.07
CA TYR A 322 -5.18 -0.24 21.53
C TYR A 322 -3.85 -0.91 21.91
N LEU A 323 -3.75 -1.43 23.14
CA LEU A 323 -2.56 -2.11 23.66
C LEU A 323 -2.94 -3.33 24.50
N LEU A 324 -2.18 -4.39 24.33
CA LEU A 324 -2.14 -5.55 25.21
C LEU A 324 -0.81 -5.56 25.97
N ALA A 325 -0.83 -5.98 27.23
CA ALA A 325 0.38 -6.21 28.01
C ALA A 325 0.93 -7.62 27.69
N ILE A 326 2.08 -7.71 27.01
CA ILE A 326 2.69 -8.99 26.60
C ILE A 326 3.98 -9.32 27.36
N SER A 327 4.57 -8.37 28.07
CA SER A 327 5.72 -8.62 28.94
C SER A 327 5.82 -7.61 30.06
N ASP A 328 6.54 -8.01 31.11
CA ASP A 328 6.86 -7.13 32.24
C ASP A 328 7.88 -6.05 31.80
N PRO A 329 7.54 -4.75 31.84
CA PRO A 329 8.43 -3.70 31.37
C PRO A 329 9.70 -3.54 32.21
N ALA A 330 9.74 -4.05 33.44
CA ALA A 330 10.91 -3.97 34.31
C ALA A 330 11.90 -5.13 34.07
N THR A 331 11.38 -6.32 33.76
CA THR A 331 12.21 -7.55 33.65
C THR A 331 12.35 -8.08 32.22
N GLY A 332 11.49 -7.65 31.30
CA GLY A 332 11.40 -8.17 29.94
C GLY A 332 10.78 -9.56 29.85
N ARG A 333 10.29 -10.13 30.97
CA ARG A 333 9.67 -11.46 30.96
C ARG A 333 8.36 -11.42 30.18
N VAL A 334 8.29 -12.21 29.11
CA VAL A 334 7.08 -12.41 28.31
C VAL A 334 6.02 -13.17 29.12
N PHE A 335 4.78 -12.72 29.03
CA PHE A 335 3.61 -13.39 29.58
C PHE A 335 3.17 -14.48 28.62
N ASN A 336 3.06 -15.72 29.11
CA ASN A 336 2.90 -16.90 28.26
C ASN A 336 1.52 -17.58 28.39
N THR A 337 0.57 -16.92 29.04
CA THR A 337 -0.82 -17.37 29.19
C THR A 337 -1.79 -16.25 28.88
N TRP A 338 -2.96 -16.58 28.33
CA TRP A 338 -4.03 -15.61 28.07
C TRP A 338 -4.49 -14.92 29.36
N SER A 339 -4.54 -15.66 30.47
CA SER A 339 -4.94 -15.14 31.77
C SER A 339 -3.99 -14.06 32.29
N GLU A 340 -2.68 -14.25 32.15
CA GLU A 340 -1.68 -13.28 32.59
C GLU A 340 -1.71 -12.02 31.73
N ILE A 341 -1.85 -12.17 30.41
CA ILE A 341 -2.00 -11.06 29.48
C ILE A 341 -3.27 -10.25 29.81
N GLY A 342 -4.42 -10.91 29.95
CA GLY A 342 -5.69 -10.25 30.24
C GLY A 342 -5.69 -9.54 31.59
N ALA A 343 -5.25 -10.22 32.65
CA ALA A 343 -5.15 -9.62 33.99
C ALA A 343 -4.20 -8.42 34.03
N THR A 344 -3.07 -8.49 33.33
CA THR A 344 -2.09 -7.40 33.30
C THR A 344 -2.59 -6.22 32.46
N THR A 345 -3.19 -6.49 31.30
CA THR A 345 -3.84 -5.49 30.43
C THR A 345 -4.91 -4.72 31.21
N ALA A 346 -5.74 -5.42 31.99
CA ALA A 346 -6.70 -4.79 32.88
C ALA A 346 -6.03 -3.98 34.00
N SER A 347 -4.96 -4.49 34.61
CA SER A 347 -4.25 -3.79 35.69
C SER A 347 -3.59 -2.48 35.24
N TYR A 348 -3.20 -2.39 33.97
CA TYR A 348 -2.65 -1.17 33.36
C TYR A 348 -3.72 -0.19 32.88
N GLY A 349 -4.99 -0.57 32.96
CA GLY A 349 -6.10 0.25 32.46
C GLY A 349 -6.12 0.35 30.94
N TRP A 350 -5.67 -0.70 30.24
CA TRP A 350 -5.71 -0.80 28.78
C TRP A 350 -6.85 -1.69 28.29
N SER A 351 -7.45 -2.47 29.19
CA SER A 351 -8.56 -3.38 28.87
C SER A 351 -9.85 -2.62 28.58
N ASN A 352 -10.51 -3.03 27.50
CA ASN A 352 -11.87 -2.70 27.15
C ASN A 352 -12.90 -3.29 28.12
N GLY A 353 -12.57 -4.39 28.80
CA GLY A 353 -13.51 -5.14 29.63
C GLY A 353 -14.73 -5.58 28.80
N ASN A 354 -15.92 -5.11 29.20
CA ASN A 354 -17.18 -5.39 28.49
C ASN A 354 -17.60 -4.26 27.54
N GLY A 355 -16.73 -3.27 27.30
CA GLY A 355 -17.00 -2.10 26.46
C GLY A 355 -15.99 -1.98 25.32
N TRP A 356 -15.83 -0.78 24.79
CA TRP A 356 -14.93 -0.50 23.65
C TRP A 356 -14.10 0.78 23.87
N SER A 357 -13.86 1.16 25.13
CA SER A 357 -13.24 2.45 25.48
C SER A 357 -11.80 2.64 25.02
N HIS A 358 -11.14 1.57 24.58
CA HIS A 358 -9.80 1.52 24.03
C HIS A 358 -9.78 1.04 22.58
N SER A 359 -10.95 0.96 21.92
CA SER A 359 -11.10 0.63 20.51
C SER A 359 -11.62 1.83 19.75
N GLU A 360 -10.73 2.47 19.01
CA GLU A 360 -11.02 3.69 18.26
C GLU A 360 -10.59 3.51 16.81
N GLY A 361 -11.26 4.22 15.89
CA GLY A 361 -10.90 4.19 14.47
C GLY A 361 -11.02 2.81 13.83
N ASP A 362 -9.95 2.34 13.20
CA ASP A 362 -9.94 1.19 12.29
C ASP A 362 -9.65 -0.16 12.96
N TYR A 363 -9.41 -0.23 14.27
CA TYR A 363 -8.90 -1.46 14.92
C TYR A 363 -9.80 -2.66 14.73
N VAL A 364 -11.11 -2.46 14.83
CA VAL A 364 -12.07 -3.54 14.63
C VAL A 364 -12.23 -3.87 13.15
N GLN A 365 -12.19 -2.87 12.26
CA GLN A 365 -12.24 -3.13 10.81
C GLN A 365 -11.03 -3.96 10.35
N LEU A 366 -9.85 -3.67 10.89
CA LEU A 366 -8.62 -4.42 10.69
C LEU A 366 -8.73 -5.87 11.17
N ALA A 367 -9.30 -6.08 12.36
CA ALA A 367 -9.57 -7.40 12.88
C ALA A 367 -10.52 -8.18 11.96
N LEU A 368 -11.62 -7.56 11.50
CA LEU A 368 -12.57 -8.17 10.58
C LEU A 368 -11.92 -8.54 9.24
N ALA A 369 -11.11 -7.64 8.66
CA ALA A 369 -10.36 -7.90 7.44
C ALA A 369 -9.38 -9.08 7.61
N THR A 370 -8.68 -9.15 8.74
CA THR A 370 -7.75 -10.23 9.07
C THR A 370 -8.47 -11.56 9.26
N LEU A 371 -9.57 -11.59 10.02
CA LEU A 371 -10.38 -12.79 10.23
C LEU A 371 -10.95 -13.31 8.91
N SER A 372 -11.37 -12.41 8.01
CA SER A 372 -11.82 -12.78 6.66
C SER A 372 -10.71 -13.41 5.83
N GLY A 373 -9.53 -12.78 5.76
CA GLY A 373 -8.39 -13.33 5.01
C GLY A 373 -7.87 -14.66 5.56
N ILE A 374 -7.88 -14.85 6.89
CA ILE A 374 -7.57 -16.16 7.50
C ILE A 374 -8.60 -17.20 7.09
N ALA A 375 -9.90 -16.89 7.19
CA ALA A 375 -10.96 -17.80 6.79
C ALA A 375 -10.84 -18.19 5.30
N GLU A 376 -10.56 -17.23 4.42
CA GLU A 376 -10.36 -17.45 2.98
C GLU A 376 -9.18 -18.39 2.70
N LEU A 377 -8.00 -18.10 3.27
CA LEU A 377 -6.76 -18.78 2.91
C LEU A 377 -6.56 -20.12 3.63
N THR A 378 -7.06 -20.26 4.86
CA THR A 378 -6.82 -21.46 5.68
C THR A 378 -8.08 -22.31 5.86
N GLY A 379 -9.26 -21.82 5.47
CA GLY A 379 -10.55 -22.48 5.73
C GLY A 379 -10.92 -22.54 7.22
N SER A 380 -10.37 -21.65 8.05
CA SER A 380 -10.57 -21.66 9.51
C SER A 380 -12.02 -21.31 9.89
N GLN A 381 -12.78 -22.32 10.34
CA GLN A 381 -14.12 -22.08 10.91
C GLN A 381 -14.05 -21.21 12.17
N ALA A 382 -12.98 -21.30 12.96
CA ALA A 382 -12.79 -20.47 14.14
C ALA A 382 -12.68 -18.98 13.76
N ALA A 383 -12.04 -18.66 12.63
CA ALA A 383 -11.96 -17.28 12.13
C ALA A 383 -13.33 -16.78 11.64
N VAL A 384 -14.11 -17.63 10.96
CA VAL A 384 -15.50 -17.34 10.55
C VAL A 384 -16.37 -17.05 11.78
N ASP A 385 -16.30 -17.91 12.80
CA ASP A 385 -17.09 -17.76 14.03
C ASP A 385 -16.70 -16.49 14.79
N ALA A 386 -15.40 -16.20 14.91
CA ALA A 386 -14.90 -14.97 15.53
C ALA A 386 -15.32 -13.71 14.76
N TYR A 387 -15.30 -13.74 13.42
CA TYR A 387 -15.75 -12.63 12.58
C TYR A 387 -17.22 -12.28 12.87
N HIS A 388 -18.09 -13.29 12.84
CA HIS A 388 -19.52 -13.08 13.04
C HIS A 388 -19.87 -12.74 14.49
N ALA A 389 -19.17 -13.30 15.48
CA ALA A 389 -19.34 -12.94 16.88
C ALA A 389 -18.94 -11.47 17.12
N LEU A 390 -17.77 -11.06 16.65
CA LEU A 390 -17.28 -9.70 16.76
C LEU A 390 -18.24 -8.70 16.11
N LEU A 391 -18.72 -8.98 14.89
CA LEU A 391 -19.68 -8.09 14.21
C LEU A 391 -21.03 -8.03 14.94
N ALA A 392 -21.51 -9.15 15.49
CA ALA A 392 -22.78 -9.23 16.21
C ALA A 392 -22.79 -8.41 17.52
N ASP A 393 -21.62 -8.15 18.12
CA ASP A 393 -21.49 -7.30 19.31
C ASP A 393 -21.63 -5.79 19.00
N ASN A 394 -21.83 -5.42 17.74
CA ASN A 394 -21.93 -4.02 17.27
C ASN A 394 -20.77 -3.13 17.75
N PRO A 395 -19.52 -3.51 17.48
CA PRO A 395 -18.36 -2.72 17.86
C PRO A 395 -18.38 -1.35 17.17
N PRO A 396 -17.64 -0.36 17.69
CA PRO A 396 -17.59 0.95 17.09
C PRO A 396 -16.93 0.88 15.69
N PHE A 397 -17.32 1.81 14.81
CA PHE A 397 -16.74 1.99 13.47
C PHE A 397 -16.94 0.84 12.47
N THR A 398 -17.88 -0.09 12.69
CA THR A 398 -18.13 -1.22 11.78
C THR A 398 -19.51 -1.20 11.12
N SER A 399 -20.28 -0.12 11.30
CA SER A 399 -21.58 -0.02 10.62
C SER A 399 -21.40 0.17 9.11
N GLY A 400 -22.44 -0.13 8.32
CA GLY A 400 -22.41 0.15 6.89
C GLY A 400 -22.15 1.63 6.56
N ASN A 401 -22.56 2.56 7.44
CA ASN A 401 -22.25 3.98 7.30
C ASN A 401 -20.78 4.32 7.63
N ASP A 402 -20.12 3.52 8.45
CA ASP A 402 -18.68 3.67 8.71
C ASP A 402 -17.88 3.24 7.49
N PHE A 403 -18.12 2.04 6.96
CA PHE A 403 -17.48 1.57 5.73
C PHE A 403 -17.82 2.42 4.50
N SER A 404 -19.01 3.00 4.43
CA SER A 404 -19.37 3.94 3.35
C SER A 404 -18.51 5.22 3.35
N ARG A 405 -18.12 5.71 4.54
CA ARG A 405 -17.32 6.93 4.71
C ARG A 405 -15.81 6.67 4.71
N ASP A 406 -15.41 5.47 5.10
CA ASP A 406 -14.03 5.03 5.06
C ASP A 406 -13.98 3.53 4.74
N PRO A 407 -13.86 3.16 3.46
CA PRO A 407 -13.86 1.77 3.05
C PRO A 407 -12.47 1.12 3.08
N THR A 408 -11.45 1.77 3.68
CA THR A 408 -10.04 1.34 3.61
C THR A 408 -9.83 -0.14 3.96
N PHE A 409 -10.64 -0.68 4.89
CA PHE A 409 -10.61 -2.09 5.30
C PHE A 409 -11.94 -2.82 5.06
N ALA A 410 -12.76 -2.35 4.11
CA ALA A 410 -14.01 -2.99 3.72
C ALA A 410 -13.73 -4.26 2.90
N ILE A 411 -13.31 -5.33 3.57
CA ILE A 411 -13.08 -6.65 2.97
C ILE A 411 -14.34 -7.50 3.08
N VAL A 412 -14.64 -8.27 2.03
CA VAL A 412 -15.79 -9.17 1.95
C VAL A 412 -15.83 -10.09 3.17
N ALA A 413 -17.02 -10.33 3.71
CA ALA A 413 -17.20 -11.23 4.85
C ALA A 413 -16.90 -12.70 4.49
N PRO A 414 -16.46 -13.54 5.44
CA PRO A 414 -16.21 -14.95 5.18
C PRO A 414 -17.43 -15.67 4.57
N GLY A 415 -17.22 -16.34 3.43
CA GLY A 415 -18.26 -17.14 2.76
C GLY A 415 -19.29 -16.35 1.95
N GLU A 416 -19.18 -15.03 1.88
CA GLU A 416 -20.02 -14.20 1.01
C GLU A 416 -19.42 -14.09 -0.41
N ASP A 417 -20.29 -13.98 -1.42
CA ASP A 417 -19.87 -13.76 -2.80
C ASP A 417 -19.64 -12.27 -3.07
N ASN A 418 -18.51 -11.91 -3.66
CA ASN A 418 -18.19 -10.51 -3.99
C ASN A 418 -18.89 -10.05 -5.29
N THR A 419 -20.15 -10.44 -5.48
CA THR A 419 -20.92 -10.11 -6.67
C THR A 419 -21.27 -8.61 -6.62
N PRO A 420 -20.89 -7.79 -7.61
CA PRO A 420 -21.19 -6.37 -7.60
C PRO A 420 -22.70 -6.12 -7.51
N VAL A 421 -23.15 -5.37 -6.49
CA VAL A 421 -24.57 -5.02 -6.31
C VAL A 421 -25.03 -3.99 -7.37
N PHE A 422 -24.11 -3.35 -8.09
CA PHE A 422 -24.42 -2.42 -9.18
C PHE A 422 -24.59 -3.12 -10.53
N GLN A 423 -25.84 -3.13 -11.02
CA GLN A 423 -26.13 -3.32 -12.44
C GLN A 423 -25.57 -2.15 -13.24
N ILE A 424 -24.76 -2.49 -14.24
CA ILE A 424 -24.19 -1.61 -15.26
C ILE A 424 -25.32 -0.73 -15.86
N PRO A 425 -25.35 0.59 -15.65
CA PRO A 425 -26.06 1.45 -16.58
C PRO A 425 -25.34 1.31 -17.93
N ALA A 426 -26.09 0.98 -18.98
CA ALA A 426 -25.53 0.95 -20.33
C ALA A 426 -24.78 2.27 -20.60
N PRO A 427 -23.64 2.25 -21.33
CA PRO A 427 -22.97 3.49 -21.70
C PRO A 427 -24.01 4.42 -22.33
N SER A 428 -24.13 5.64 -21.78
CA SER A 428 -24.95 6.65 -22.40
C SER A 428 -24.39 6.88 -23.79
N VAL A 429 -25.09 6.38 -24.82
CA VAL A 429 -24.79 6.68 -26.22
C VAL A 429 -24.73 8.21 -26.30
N PRO A 430 -23.61 8.80 -26.72
CA PRO A 430 -23.56 10.23 -26.97
C PRO A 430 -24.71 10.55 -27.93
N SER A 431 -25.58 11.49 -27.57
CA SER A 431 -26.55 11.98 -28.53
C SER A 431 -25.76 12.54 -29.71
N ASP A 432 -25.85 11.88 -30.85
CA ASP A 432 -25.31 12.32 -32.14
C ASP A 432 -25.99 13.67 -32.47
N THR A 433 -25.42 14.75 -31.96
CA THR A 433 -25.62 16.07 -32.53
C THR A 433 -24.56 16.19 -33.60
N ALA A 434 -24.89 15.68 -34.78
CA ALA A 434 -24.09 15.84 -35.97
C ALA A 434 -23.71 17.33 -36.11
N PRO A 435 -22.42 17.67 -36.26
CA PRO A 435 -22.03 19.04 -36.55
C PRO A 435 -22.68 19.51 -37.86
N PRO A 436 -23.07 20.79 -37.99
CA PRO A 436 -23.70 21.30 -39.19
C PRO A 436 -22.78 21.07 -40.39
N VAL A 437 -23.30 20.35 -41.38
CA VAL A 437 -22.62 20.06 -42.65
C VAL A 437 -22.32 21.39 -43.34
N HIS A 438 -21.03 21.74 -43.43
CA HIS A 438 -20.56 22.75 -44.36
C HIS A 438 -20.67 22.19 -45.77
N THR A 439 -21.65 22.66 -46.55
CA THR A 439 -21.71 22.42 -47.99
C THR A 439 -20.66 23.27 -48.68
N ALA A 440 -19.70 22.59 -49.34
CA ALA A 440 -18.78 23.23 -50.27
C ALA A 440 -19.53 23.73 -51.53
N PRO A 441 -19.15 24.85 -52.13
CA PRO A 441 -19.78 25.34 -53.35
C PRO A 441 -19.39 24.49 -54.57
N ASP A 442 -20.39 24.17 -55.40
CA ASP A 442 -20.28 23.38 -56.63
C ASP A 442 -19.27 23.97 -57.64
N ALA A 443 -18.39 23.11 -58.14
CA ALA A 443 -17.52 23.38 -59.27
C ALA A 443 -18.28 23.25 -60.59
N ALA A 444 -18.26 24.31 -61.40
CA ALA A 444 -18.74 24.31 -62.78
C ALA A 444 -17.70 23.65 -63.74
N PRO A 445 -18.13 23.00 -64.83
CA PRO A 445 -17.25 22.19 -65.67
C PRO A 445 -16.51 22.99 -66.75
N ASP A 446 -15.28 22.54 -67.01
CA ASP A 446 -14.34 23.01 -68.02
C ASP A 446 -14.83 22.86 -69.46
N SER A 447 -14.51 23.85 -70.30
CA SER A 447 -14.39 23.66 -71.74
C SER A 447 -13.33 24.57 -72.37
N ASN A 448 -12.64 23.98 -73.35
CA ASN A 448 -11.78 24.55 -74.40
C ASN A 448 -10.25 24.69 -74.21
N HIS A 449 -9.55 23.69 -74.76
CA HIS A 449 -8.51 23.75 -75.80
C HIS A 449 -7.67 25.04 -75.98
N GLY A 450 -6.34 24.84 -75.95
CA GLY A 450 -5.48 25.25 -77.08
C GLY A 450 -4.18 26.00 -76.76
N SER A 451 -3.06 25.34 -77.09
CA SER A 451 -1.78 25.92 -77.58
C SER A 451 -0.67 26.25 -76.56
N ALA A 452 0.46 25.56 -76.73
CA ALA A 452 1.81 25.91 -76.24
C ALA A 452 2.57 26.74 -77.31
N PRO A 453 3.87 27.08 -77.16
CA PRO A 453 4.74 27.29 -75.99
C PRO A 453 5.42 28.69 -76.05
N VAL A 454 6.33 29.03 -75.10
CA VAL A 454 7.69 29.55 -75.38
C VAL A 454 8.46 29.79 -74.06
N GLU A 455 9.70 29.32 -74.09
CA GLU A 455 10.80 29.35 -73.13
C GLU A 455 11.44 30.75 -73.04
N THR A 456 11.91 31.18 -71.86
CA THR A 456 13.17 31.97 -71.71
C THR A 456 13.62 32.03 -70.24
N ALA A 457 14.94 32.06 -70.09
CA ALA A 457 15.76 31.82 -68.91
C ALA A 457 15.90 33.05 -67.96
N PRO A 458 16.64 32.94 -66.83
CA PRO A 458 16.49 33.79 -65.65
C PRO A 458 17.47 34.96 -65.56
N GLU A 459 17.15 35.97 -64.75
CA GLU A 459 18.12 36.96 -64.25
C GLU A 459 17.86 37.24 -62.77
N ALA A 460 18.94 37.21 -61.99
CA ALA A 460 19.01 37.56 -60.57
C ALA A 460 19.81 38.90 -60.41
N PRO A 461 20.15 39.37 -59.20
CA PRO A 461 19.39 40.36 -58.43
C PRO A 461 20.16 41.69 -58.20
N ALA A 462 19.47 42.73 -57.75
CA ALA A 462 20.08 43.95 -57.16
C ALA A 462 19.10 44.49 -56.08
N ALA A 463 19.41 44.55 -54.78
CA ALA A 463 20.44 45.31 -54.05
C ALA A 463 19.86 46.58 -53.38
N GLY A 464 20.03 46.66 -52.05
CA GLY A 464 20.05 47.88 -51.20
C GLY A 464 18.71 48.59 -50.98
N HIS A 465 18.37 49.16 -49.82
CA HIS A 465 19.16 49.67 -48.70
C HIS A 465 18.22 49.87 -47.48
N PRO A 466 18.75 49.95 -46.23
CA PRO A 466 17.98 50.25 -45.02
C PRO A 466 18.10 51.72 -44.59
N ALA A 467 17.15 52.20 -43.78
CA ALA A 467 17.35 53.14 -42.65
C ALA A 467 16.00 53.57 -42.05
N GLY A 468 15.93 53.61 -40.71
CA GLY A 468 14.82 54.15 -39.92
C GLY A 468 14.76 53.55 -38.54
#